data_AF-A0A1F9KGC1-F1
#
_entry.id   AF-A0A1F9KGC1-F1
#
_cell.length_a   1.000
_cell.length_b   1.000
_cell.length_c   1.000
_cell.angle_alpha   90.00
_cell.angle_beta   90.00
_cell.angle_gamma   90.00
#
_symmetry.space_group_name_H-M   'P 1'
#
loop_
_entity.id
_entity.type
_entity.pdbx_description
1 polymer ?
#
loop_
_entity_poly.entity_id
_entity_poly.type
_entity_poly.pdbx_seq_one_letter_code
_entity_poly.pdbx_strand_id
1 'polypeptide(L)' 'MERSGIPAVLITNLQTVAQTMYVNRIFPGVAIPHLLGNPKLPRSEEKVLRQELTERALRLLEQAVAQA' A
#
# COMPACT_ATOMS: atom_id res chain seq x y z
N MET A 1 6.13 3.44 -14.31
CA MET A 1 5.97 2.22 -13.50
C MET A 1 5.07 1.24 -14.23
N GLU A 2 3.74 1.27 -14.04
CA GLU A 2 2.84 0.27 -14.65
C GLU A 2 2.88 0.23 -16.19
N ARG A 3 2.81 1.40 -16.84
CA ARG A 3 2.93 1.51 -18.31
C ARG A 3 4.28 1.05 -18.86
N SER A 4 5.29 0.99 -18.00
CA SER A 4 6.64 0.52 -18.33
C SER A 4 6.82 -0.97 -18.06
N GLY A 5 5.75 -1.70 -17.71
CA GLY A 5 5.77 -3.12 -17.39
C GLY A 5 6.20 -3.44 -15.95
N ILE A 6 6.34 -2.44 -15.08
CA ILE A 6 6.72 -2.63 -13.67
C ILE A 6 5.47 -2.48 -12.80
N PRO A 7 4.96 -3.57 -12.20
CA PRO A 7 3.83 -3.47 -11.29
C PRO A 7 4.21 -2.62 -10.08
N ALA A 8 3.28 -1.77 -9.62
CA ALA A 8 3.45 -0.90 -8.48
C ALA A 8 2.16 -0.77 -7.66
N VAL A 9 2.32 -0.59 -6.36
CA VAL A 9 1.23 -0.30 -5.42
C VAL A 9 1.50 1.03 -4.73
N LEU A 10 0.52 1.92 -4.73
CA LEU A 10 0.58 3.17 -3.96
C LEU A 10 0.01 2.94 -2.56
N ILE A 11 0.85 3.04 -1.55
CA ILE A 11 0.44 2.99 -0.14
C ILE A 11 0.15 4.42 0.31
N THR A 12 -1.10 4.73 0.67
CA THR A 12 -1.50 6.10 1.02
C THR A 12 -2.76 6.16 1.90
N ASN A 13 -2.92 7.26 2.64
CA ASN A 13 -4.16 7.64 3.34
C ASN A 13 -4.97 8.69 2.55
N LEU A 14 -4.56 8.99 1.31
CA LEU A 14 -5.25 9.90 0.40
C LEU A 14 -5.89 9.11 -0.75
N GLN A 15 -6.70 8.09 -0.42
CA GLN A 15 -7.25 7.15 -1.40
C GLN A 15 -8.08 7.87 -2.48
N THR A 16 -8.88 8.86 -2.09
CA THR A 16 -9.68 9.66 -3.02
C THR A 16 -8.82 10.39 -4.04
N VAL A 17 -7.72 11.02 -3.62
CA VAL A 17 -6.81 11.72 -4.54
C VAL A 17 -6.15 10.73 -5.50
N ALA A 18 -5.69 9.59 -4.98
CA ALA A 18 -5.10 8.54 -5.81
C ALA A 18 -6.08 8.00 -6.87
N GLN A 19 -7.35 7.83 -6.51
CA GLN A 19 -8.40 7.41 -7.43
C GLN A 19 -8.63 8.46 -8.53
N THR A 20 -8.68 9.76 -8.19
CA THR A 20 -8.82 10.83 -9.20
C THR A 20 -7.64 10.90 -10.18
N MET A 21 -6.49 10.37 -9.79
CA MET A 21 -5.27 10.29 -10.61
C MET A 21 -5.15 8.97 -11.37
N TYR A 22 -6.19 8.13 -11.38
CA TYR A 22 -6.23 6.83 -12.07
C TYR A 22 -5.10 5.89 -11.63
N VAL A 23 -4.79 5.86 -10.33
CA VAL A 23 -3.83 4.89 -9.78
C VAL A 23 -4.44 3.49 -9.77
N ASN A 24 -3.77 2.54 -10.41
CA ASN A 24 -4.28 1.17 -10.61
C ASN A 24 -4.44 0.37 -9.30
N ARG A 25 -3.47 0.46 -8.39
CA ARG A 25 -3.43 -0.31 -7.14
C ARG A 25 -3.16 0.61 -5.97
N ILE A 26 -4.15 0.74 -5.09
CA ILE A 26 -4.10 1.64 -3.93
C ILE A 26 -4.26 0.81 -2.66
N PHE A 27 -3.27 0.89 -1.77
CA PHE A 27 -3.32 0.25 -0.46
C PHE A 27 -3.53 1.31 0.63
N PRO A 28 -4.58 1.18 1.47
CA PRO A 28 -4.83 2.13 2.55
C PRO A 28 -3.80 1.93 3.67
N GLY A 29 -3.07 3.01 4.02
CA GLY A 29 -2.15 3.01 5.15
C GLY A 29 -2.85 3.17 6.51
N VAL A 30 -2.12 2.88 7.59
CA VAL A 30 -2.61 2.98 8.98
C VAL A 30 -2.81 4.44 9.39
N ALA A 31 -1.80 5.27 9.16
CA ALA A 31 -1.84 6.71 9.46
C ALA A 31 -0.89 7.47 8.54
N ILE A 32 -1.12 8.76 8.33
CA ILE A 32 -0.26 9.62 7.49
C ILE A 32 1.23 9.54 7.88
N PRO A 33 1.64 9.74 9.14
CA PRO A 33 3.06 9.69 9.51
C PRO A 33 3.63 8.26 9.55
N HIS A 34 2.78 7.24 9.65
CA HIS A 34 3.18 5.85 9.85
C HIS A 34 2.31 4.91 9.02
N LEU A 35 2.47 4.98 7.69
CA LEU A 35 1.60 4.25 6.76
C LEU A 35 1.56 2.74 7.00
N LEU A 36 2.69 2.15 7.41
CA LEU A 36 2.86 0.71 7.62
C LEU A 36 3.25 0.35 9.06
N GLY A 37 3.04 1.24 10.02
CA GLY A 37 3.51 1.00 11.37
C GLY A 37 2.74 1.78 12.41
N ASN A 38 3.07 1.52 13.67
CA ASN A 38 2.49 2.23 14.79
C ASN A 38 3.53 2.37 15.92
N PRO A 39 4.00 3.59 16.22
CA PRO A 39 5.02 3.82 17.24
C PRO A 39 4.53 3.57 18.67
N LYS A 40 3.21 3.42 18.87
CA LYS A 40 2.63 3.11 20.18
C LYS A 40 2.72 1.63 20.55
N LEU A 41 3.07 0.76 19.60
CA LEU A 41 3.21 -0.67 19.84
C LEU A 41 4.61 -1.02 20.33
N PRO A 42 4.74 -2.09 21.15
CA PRO A 42 6.04 -2.71 21.42
C PRO A 42 6.75 -3.11 20.12
N ARG A 43 8.09 -3.07 20.12
CA ARG A 43 8.91 -3.33 18.91
C ARG A 43 8.61 -4.67 18.23
N SER A 44 8.31 -5.71 19.00
CA SER A 44 7.95 -7.03 18.47
C SER A 44 6.63 -6.98 17.69
N GLU A 45 5.60 -6.38 18.27
CA GLU A 45 4.27 -6.25 17.67
C GLU A 45 4.28 -5.29 16.48
N GLU A 46 5.02 -4.17 16.57
CA GLU A 46 5.18 -3.23 15.46
C GLU A 46 5.81 -3.91 14.24
N LYS A 47 6.81 -4.78 14.46
CA LYS A 47 7.43 -5.55 13.37
C LYS A 47 6.43 -6.50 12.72
N VAL A 48 5.60 -7.19 13.50
CA VAL A 48 4.56 -8.08 13.00
C VAL A 48 3.53 -7.30 12.18
N LEU A 49 3.05 -6.16 12.71
CA LEU A 49 2.11 -5.28 12.00
C LEU A 49 2.70 -4.82 10.66
N ARG A 50 3.94 -4.32 10.66
CA ARG A 50 4.60 -3.86 9.43
C ARG A 50 4.71 -4.98 8.41
N GLN A 51 5.08 -6.18 8.85
CA GLN A 51 5.21 -7.33 7.96
C GLN A 51 3.85 -7.73 7.36
N GLU A 52 2.79 -7.81 8.15
CA GLU A 52 1.45 -8.13 7.67
C GLU A 52 0.96 -7.11 6.62
N LEU A 53 1.14 -5.82 6.88
CA LEU A 53 0.71 -4.76 5.96
C LEU A 53 1.51 -4.79 4.65
N THR A 54 2.83 -5.02 4.73
CA THR A 54 3.67 -5.19 3.54
C THR A 54 3.24 -6.41 2.73
N GLU A 55 2.99 -7.56 3.36
CA GLU A 55 2.52 -8.76 2.68
C GLU A 55 1.17 -8.53 1.99
N ARG A 56 0.25 -7.79 2.61
CA ARG A 56 -1.03 -7.43 2.01
C ARG A 56 -0.84 -6.51 0.80
N ALA A 57 0.09 -5.55 0.87
CA ALA A 57 0.43 -4.70 -0.27
C ALA A 57 1.08 -5.50 -1.41
N LEU A 58 1.91 -6.50 -1.09
CA LEU A 58 2.49 -7.41 -2.10
C LEU A 58 1.41 -8.29 -2.75
N ARG A 59 0.47 -8.83 -1.98
CA ARG A 59 -0.68 -9.56 -2.55
C ARG A 59 -1.51 -8.70 -3.51
N LEU A 60 -1.64 -7.40 -3.22
CA LEU A 60 -2.30 -6.45 -4.12
C LEU A 60 -1.49 -6.23 -5.42
N LEU A 61 -0.16 -6.25 -5.35
CA LEU A 61 0.74 -6.13 -6.51
C LEU A 61 0.53 -7.27 -7.52
N GLU A 62 0.24 -8.47 -7.03
CA GLU A 62 0.00 -9.68 -7.83
C GLU A 62 -1.35 -9.66 -8.56
N GLN A 63 -2.30 -8.83 -8.14
CA GLN A 63 -3.62 -8.76 -8.75
C GLN A 63 -3.54 -8.16 -10.16
N ALA A 64 -4.17 -8.82 -11.14
CA ALA A 64 -4.24 -8.31 -12.50
C ALA A 64 -4.96 -6.95 -12.54
N VAL A 65 -4.38 -6.00 -13.27
CA VAL A 65 -5.02 -4.71 -13.56
C VAL A 65 -5.57 -4.77 -14.98
N ALA A 66 -6.84 -4.43 -15.15
CA ALA A 66 -7.40 -4.24 -16.48
C ALA A 66 -6.67 -3.05 -17.12
N GLN A 67 -5.92 -3.30 -18.20
CA GLN A 67 -5.35 -2.22 -18.98
C GLN A 67 -6.52 -1.52 -19.70
N ALA A 68 -6.64 -0.21 -19.48
CA ALA A 68 -7.47 0.68 -20.30
C ALA A 68 -6.67 1.16 -21.51
#